data_AF-A0A1V5KF90-F1
#
_entry.id   AF-A0A1V5KF90-F1
#
_cell.length_a   1.000
_cell.length_b   1.000
_cell.length_c   1.000
_cell.angle_alpha   90.00
_cell.angle_beta   90.00
_cell.angle_gamma   90.00
#
_symmetry.space_group_name_H-M   'P 1'
#
loop_
_entity.id
_entity.type
_entity.pdbx_description
1 polymer ?
#
loop_
_entity_poly.entity_id
_entity_poly.type
_entity_poly.pdbx_seq_one_letter_code
_entity_poly.pdbx_strand_id
1 'polypeptide(L)'
;MGVPGAGGFFDRTPREIEWEILAFARGKTERAEELSALAWLAGGYVALGVNAPRRYPARPPAPRERSRTMAAGEMKRVFQSLAGRRDCDDAGGA
;
A
#
# COMPACT_ATOMS: atom_id res chain seq x y z
N MET A 1 24.71 4.83 3.84
CA MET A 1 23.71 5.19 4.87
C MET A 1 23.31 3.93 5.63
N GLY A 2 23.79 3.78 6.86
CA GLY A 2 23.50 2.63 7.73
C GLY A 2 22.14 2.70 8.42
N VAL A 3 21.82 1.71 9.26
CA VAL A 3 20.62 1.72 10.11
C VAL A 3 20.77 2.80 11.18
N PRO A 4 19.80 3.72 11.35
CA PRO A 4 19.86 4.74 12.40
C PRO A 4 19.92 4.09 13.78
N GLY A 5 20.73 4.64 14.69
CA GLY A 5 20.80 4.11 16.07
C GLY A 5 21.55 2.79 16.24
N ALA A 6 22.24 2.30 15.19
CA ALA A 6 22.98 1.04 15.24
C ALA A 6 24.04 0.93 16.37
N GLY A 7 24.48 2.06 16.94
CA GLY A 7 25.35 2.06 18.12
C GLY A 7 24.73 1.41 19.36
N GLY A 8 23.40 1.38 19.48
CA GLY A 8 22.68 0.75 20.60
C GLY A 8 22.42 -0.76 20.41
N PHE A 9 22.91 -1.37 19.33
CA PHE A 9 22.69 -2.80 19.09
C PHE A 9 23.41 -3.69 20.08
N PHE A 10 24.54 -3.25 20.63
CA PHE A 10 25.30 -4.02 21.61
C PHE A 10 24.57 -4.19 22.95
N ASP A 11 23.57 -3.35 23.23
CA ASP A 11 22.75 -3.40 24.44
C ASP A 11 21.42 -4.17 24.24
N ARG A 12 21.19 -4.73 23.05
CA ARG A 12 19.94 -5.40 22.66
C ARG A 12 20.14 -6.87 22.33
N THR A 13 19.05 -7.63 22.37
CA THR A 13 19.07 -9.03 21.95
C THR A 13 19.10 -9.14 20.41
N PRO A 14 19.66 -10.23 19.85
CA PRO A 14 19.69 -10.44 18.40
C PRO A 14 18.33 -10.32 17.72
N ARG A 15 17.27 -10.76 18.41
CA ARG A 15 15.90 -10.71 17.90
C ARG A 15 15.37 -9.28 17.80
N GLU A 16 15.65 -8.42 18.78
CA GLU A 16 15.26 -7.00 18.74
C GLU A 16 15.95 -6.24 17.61
N ILE A 17 17.23 -6.54 17.39
CA ILE A 17 18.00 -5.98 16.27
C ILE A 17 17.37 -6.42 14.93
N GLU A 18 16.99 -7.70 14.81
CA GLU A 18 16.33 -8.23 13.62
C GLU A 18 15.03 -7.47 13.30
N TRP A 19 14.16 -7.27 14.30
CA TRP A 19 12.91 -6.52 14.14
C TRP A 19 13.14 -5.08 13.67
N GLU A 20 14.15 -4.41 14.22
CA GLU A 20 14.49 -3.03 13.87
C GLU A 20 15.03 -2.92 12.44
N ILE A 21 15.89 -3.85 12.03
CA ILE A 21 16.40 -3.93 10.65
C ILE A 21 15.24 -4.18 9.68
N LEU A 22 14.34 -5.11 10.00
CA LEU A 22 13.18 -5.42 9.17
C LEU A 22 12.23 -4.20 9.04
N ALA A 23 11.94 -3.53 10.15
CA ALA A 23 11.13 -2.31 10.15
C ALA A 23 11.77 -1.20 9.32
N PHE A 24 13.08 -1.02 9.44
CA PHE A 24 13.83 -0.04 8.64
C PHE A 24 13.83 -0.38 7.14
N ALA A 25 14.04 -1.64 6.79
CA ALA A 25 14.00 -2.11 5.40
C ALA A 25 12.62 -1.85 4.79
N ARG A 26 11.55 -2.15 5.53
CA ARG A 26 10.17 -1.88 5.12
C ARG A 26 9.89 -0.38 4.94
N GLY A 27 10.34 0.45 5.86
CA GLY A 27 10.20 1.90 5.71
C GLY A 27 10.91 2.44 4.47
N LYS A 28 12.07 1.86 4.12
CA LYS A 28 12.76 2.20 2.87
C LYS A 28 12.00 1.76 1.62
N THR A 29 11.41 0.57 1.61
CA THR A 29 10.61 0.10 0.46
C THR A 29 9.36 0.95 0.28
N GLU A 30 8.63 1.24 1.36
CA GLU A 30 7.45 2.12 1.32
C GLU A 30 7.82 3.52 0.78
N ARG A 31 8.94 4.09 1.25
CA ARG A 31 9.42 5.37 0.74
C ARG A 31 9.82 5.32 -0.75
N ALA A 32 10.42 4.22 -1.19
CA ALA A 32 10.79 4.04 -2.59
C ALA A 32 9.54 3.94 -3.49
N GLU A 33 8.51 3.23 -3.03
CA GLU A 33 7.21 3.14 -3.71
C GLU A 33 6.53 4.51 -3.81
N GLU A 34 6.53 5.31 -2.74
CA GLU A 34 6.02 6.69 -2.76
C GLU A 34 6.74 7.54 -3.80
N LEU A 35 8.08 7.49 -3.83
CA LEU A 35 8.88 8.24 -4.79
C LEU A 35 8.63 7.79 -6.23
N SER A 36 8.48 6.48 -6.45
CA SER A 36 8.13 5.92 -7.76
C SER A 36 6.76 6.41 -8.23
N ALA A 37 5.75 6.40 -7.35
CA ALA A 37 4.42 6.92 -7.65
C ALA A 37 4.45 8.42 -7.99
N LEU A 38 5.23 9.23 -7.25
CA LEU A 38 5.40 10.64 -7.54
C LEU A 38 6.11 10.89 -8.88
N ALA A 39 7.15 10.10 -9.19
CA ALA A 39 7.83 10.18 -10.48
C ALA A 39 6.90 9.88 -11.64
N TRP A 40 6.05 8.86 -11.51
CA TRP A 40 5.01 8.54 -12.49
C TRP A 40 4.00 9.66 -12.69
N LEU A 41 3.51 10.27 -11.61
CA LEU A 41 2.61 11.42 -11.70
C LEU A 41 3.29 12.61 -12.38
N ALA A 42 4.50 12.97 -11.97
CA ALA A 42 5.25 14.07 -12.56
C ALA A 42 5.48 13.87 -14.06
N GLY A 43 5.93 12.67 -14.45
CA GLY A 43 6.10 12.30 -15.86
C GLY A 43 4.79 12.41 -16.65
N GLY A 44 3.67 11.96 -16.08
CA GLY A 44 2.34 12.10 -16.68
C GLY A 44 1.94 13.56 -16.93
N TYR A 45 2.18 14.45 -15.96
CA TYR A 45 1.93 15.89 -16.15
C TYR A 45 2.81 16.51 -17.22
N VAL A 46 4.10 16.18 -17.23
CA VAL A 46 5.02 16.68 -18.27
C VAL A 46 4.55 16.21 -19.65
N ALA A 47 4.22 14.93 -19.80
CA ALA A 47 3.71 14.38 -21.05
C ALA A 47 2.41 15.08 -21.51
N LEU A 48 1.50 15.38 -20.57
CA LEU A 48 0.26 16.12 -20.86
C LEU A 48 0.54 17.56 -21.30
N GLY A 49 1.47 18.25 -20.63
CA GLY A 49 1.86 19.62 -20.95
C GLY A 49 2.47 19.74 -22.36
N VAL A 50 3.29 18.77 -22.75
CA VAL A 50 3.93 18.72 -24.07
C VAL A 50 2.93 18.36 -25.17
N ASN A 51 2.12 17.31 -24.98
CA ASN A 51 1.31 16.75 -26.07
C ASN A 51 -0.12 17.31 -26.13
N ALA A 52 -0.67 17.82 -25.02
CA ALA A 52 -2.05 18.31 -24.94
C ALA A 52 -2.18 19.52 -23.98
N PRO A 53 -1.49 20.64 -24.25
CA PRO A 53 -1.41 21.78 -23.34
C PRO A 53 -2.77 22.37 -22.97
N ARG A 54 -3.76 22.36 -23.88
CA ARG A 54 -5.13 22.85 -23.60
C ARG A 54 -5.90 22.00 -22.58
N ARG A 55 -5.43 20.77 -22.31
CA ARG A 55 -5.99 19.86 -21.30
C ARG A 55 -5.19 19.86 -20.01
N TYR A 56 -4.12 20.65 -19.93
CA TYR A 56 -3.32 20.75 -18.71
C TYR A 56 -4.20 21.32 -17.58
N PRO A 57 -4.33 20.62 -16.45
CA PRO A 57 -5.22 21.08 -15.40
C PRO A 57 -4.61 22.27 -14.67
N ALA A 58 -5.41 23.31 -14.43
CA ALA A 58 -4.97 24.50 -13.69
C ALA A 58 -4.67 24.22 -12.22
N ARG A 59 -5.17 23.10 -11.67
CA ARG A 59 -4.94 22.62 -10.31
C ARG A 59 -4.83 21.10 -10.30
N PRO A 60 -4.05 20.51 -9.39
CA PRO A 60 -4.02 19.06 -9.23
C PRO A 60 -5.43 18.52 -8.96
N PRO A 61 -5.84 17.40 -9.58
CA PRO A 61 -7.10 16.75 -9.26
C PRO A 61 -7.07 16.31 -7.80
N ALA A 62 -8.22 16.37 -7.15
CA ALA A 62 -8.36 15.88 -5.78
C ALA A 62 -7.89 14.42 -5.71
N PRO A 63 -7.15 14.03 -4.65
CA PRO A 63 -6.82 12.64 -4.43
C PRO A 63 -8.12 11.84 -4.41
N ARG A 64 -8.28 10.91 -5.35
CA ARG A 64 -9.40 9.97 -5.30
C ARG A 64 -9.30 9.21 -3.98
N GLU A 65 -10.42 9.11 -3.26
CA GLU A 65 -10.47 8.40 -1.98
C GLU A 65 -9.76 7.05 -2.13
N ARG A 66 -8.73 6.86 -1.31
CA ARG A 66 -7.95 5.63 -1.28
C ARG A 66 -8.96 4.51 -0.99
N SER A 67 -9.05 3.52 -1.87
CA SER A 67 -9.96 2.38 -1.72
C SER A 67 -9.92 1.90 -0.28
N ARG A 68 -11.05 2.04 0.43
CA ARG A 68 -11.13 1.82 1.88
C ARG A 68 -10.59 0.43 2.19
N THR A 69 -9.51 0.37 2.99
CA THR A 69 -8.95 -0.91 3.44
C THR A 69 -9.99 -1.56 4.36
N MET A 70 -10.50 -2.73 3.97
CA MET A 70 -11.55 -3.41 4.74
C MET A 70 -11.01 -3.77 6.13
N ALA A 71 -11.75 -3.41 7.17
CA ALA A 71 -11.40 -3.80 8.52
C ALA A 71 -11.45 -5.33 8.66
N ALA A 72 -10.66 -5.92 9.56
CA ALA A 72 -10.63 -7.38 9.76
C ALA A 72 -12.03 -7.98 10.02
N GLY A 73 -12.90 -7.23 10.72
CA GLY A 73 -14.30 -7.62 10.93
C GLY A 73 -15.14 -7.62 9.65
N GLU A 74 -14.90 -6.69 8.72
CA GLU A 74 -15.55 -6.64 7.41
C GLU A 74 -15.08 -7.80 6.53
N MET A 75 -13.78 -8.10 6.55
CA MET A 75 -13.20 -9.24 5.83
C MET A 75 -13.76 -10.57 6.34
N LYS A 76 -13.90 -10.74 7.67
CA LYS A 76 -14.52 -11.92 8.29
C LYS A 76 -15.97 -12.11 7.82
N ARG A 77 -16.75 -11.02 7.72
CA ARG A 77 -18.14 -11.08 7.22
C ARG A 77 -18.21 -11.51 5.76
N VAL A 78 -17.30 -11.03 4.91
CA VAL A 78 -17.22 -11.47 3.50
C VAL A 78 -16.94 -12.98 3.42
N PHE A 79 -15.95 -13.47 4.17
CA PHE A 79 -15.64 -14.91 4.20
C PHE A 79 -16.81 -15.75 4.71
N GLN A 80 -17.51 -15.29 5.75
CA GLN A 80 -18.73 -15.94 6.25
C GLN A 80 -19.84 -15.97 5.21
N SER A 81 -20.06 -14.87 4.47
CA SER A 81 -21.06 -14.83 3.39
C SER A 81 -20.72 -15.72 2.21
N LEU A 82 -19.43 -15.87 1.86
CA LEU A 82 -18.98 -16.76 0.79
C LEU A 82 -19.09 -18.23 1.18
N ALA A 83 -18.79 -18.56 2.45
CA ALA A 83 -18.95 -19.90 2.99
C ALA A 83 -20.44 -20.31 3.03
N GLY A 84 -21.30 -19.45 3.60
CA GLY A 84 -22.74 -19.75 3.70
C GLY A 84 -23.44 -19.83 2.35
N ARG A 85 -22.92 -19.18 1.30
CA ARG A 85 -23.48 -19.26 -0.06
C ARG A 85 -23.20 -20.61 -0.74
N ARG A 86 -22.10 -21.29 -0.41
CA ARG A 86 -21.82 -22.64 -0.93
C ARG A 86 -22.78 -23.69 -0.36
N ASP A 87 -23.15 -23.55 0.91
CA ASP A 87 -24.07 -24.47 1.57
C ASP A 87 -25.51 -24.37 1.01
N CYS A 88 -25.84 -23.27 0.31
CA CYS A 88 -27.15 -23.07 -0.33
C CYS A 88 -27.23 -23.70 -1.73
N ASP A 89 -26.12 -23.75 -2.47
CA ASP A 89 -26.08 -24.25 -3.86
C ASP A 89 -25.99 -25.80 -3.91
N ASP A 90 -25.51 -26.46 -2.86
CA ASP A 90 -25.48 -27.94 -2.77
C ASP A 90 -26.82 -28.57 -2.32
N ALA A 91 -27.83 -27.78 -1.99
CA ALA A 91 -29.16 -28.26 -1.56
C ALA A 91 -30.20 -28.31 -2.69
N GLY A 92 -29.83 -28.02 -3.94
CA GLY A 92 -30.75 -27.89 -5.08
C GLY A 92 -30.56 -28.89 -6.23
N GLY A 93 -29.75 -29.94 -6.04
CA GLY A 93 -29.48 -30.96 -7.07
C GLY A 93 -29.85 -32.37 -6.61
N ALA A 94 -31.15 -32.67 -6.59
CA ALA A 94 -31.68 -34.04 -6.52
C ALA A 94 -32.85 -34.18 -7.49
#